data_AF-A0A952QQF0-F1
#
_entry.id   AF-A0A952QQF0-F1
#
_cell.length_a   1.000
_cell.length_b   1.000
_cell.length_c   1.000
_cell.angle_alpha   90.00
_cell.angle_beta   90.00
_cell.angle_gamma   90.00
#
_symmetry.space_group_name_H-M   'P 1'
#
loop_
_entity.id
_entity.type
_entity.pdbx_description
1 polymer ?
#
loop_
_entity_poly.entity_id
_entity_poly.type
_entity_poly.pdbx_seq_one_letter_code
_entity_poly.pdbx_strand_id
1 'polypeptide(L)'
;MVPQGSRRTSLLVDPLALLKREHHMILERLAMIETAMSPCCSGSGAVKQTNRDTLRDLLEFFTGPVDVHFKREEMLVDNLRRTLGRNREEKEQFQSFVEEHQALKDDATAVMQQLARKRSDGQDGVEPKACGGLRALTDELHRLIRRYREQIACEERLLFALAEMRLTADQRRRISQRMLQV
;
A
#
# COMPACT_ATOMS: atom_id res chain seq x y z
N MET A 1 33.12 14.13 -38.39
CA MET A 1 32.21 13.14 -37.77
C MET A 1 32.05 13.52 -36.31
N VAL A 2 30.84 13.90 -35.89
CA VAL A 2 30.52 14.30 -34.51
C VAL A 2 30.23 13.04 -33.70
N PRO A 3 30.82 12.83 -32.51
CA PRO A 3 30.42 11.70 -31.68
C PRO A 3 29.03 11.99 -31.11
N GLN A 4 28.05 11.18 -31.52
CA GLN A 4 26.75 11.10 -30.87
C GLN A 4 26.96 10.54 -29.45
N GLY A 5 27.22 11.44 -28.50
CA GLY A 5 27.03 11.15 -27.09
C GLY A 5 25.55 10.88 -26.87
N SER A 6 25.18 9.60 -26.81
CA SER A 6 23.87 9.14 -26.39
C SER A 6 23.61 9.64 -24.97
N ARG A 7 23.06 10.85 -24.84
CA ARG A 7 22.44 11.34 -23.61
C ARG A 7 21.24 10.44 -23.36
N ARG A 8 21.47 9.32 -22.67
CA ARG A 8 20.45 8.71 -21.82
C ARG A 8 20.05 9.81 -20.86
N THR A 9 18.94 10.48 -21.14
CA THR A 9 18.21 11.29 -20.18
C THR A 9 17.76 10.32 -19.08
N SER A 10 18.66 10.01 -18.14
CA SER A 10 18.24 9.35 -16.92
C SER A 10 17.30 10.33 -16.25
N LEU A 11 16.01 10.05 -16.29
CA LEU A 11 15.02 10.76 -15.51
C LEU A 11 15.49 10.69 -14.05
N LEU A 12 16.05 11.79 -13.58
CA LEU A 12 16.48 11.94 -12.20
C LEU A 12 15.22 12.18 -11.38
N VAL A 13 14.49 11.10 -11.12
CA VAL A 13 13.33 11.12 -10.24
C VAL A 13 13.87 11.16 -8.81
N ASP A 14 13.51 12.18 -8.04
CA ASP A 14 13.80 12.18 -6.60
C ASP A 14 13.05 11.01 -5.95
N PRO A 15 13.73 10.11 -5.21
CA PRO A 15 13.09 8.91 -4.68
C PRO A 15 11.95 9.24 -3.72
N LEU A 16 12.01 10.37 -2.99
CA LEU A 16 10.95 10.77 -2.08
C LEU A 16 9.74 11.32 -2.84
N ALA A 17 9.96 12.08 -3.91
CA ALA A 17 8.87 12.49 -4.79
C ALA A 17 8.15 11.29 -5.45
N LEU A 18 8.90 10.23 -5.79
CA LEU A 18 8.32 8.97 -6.29
C LEU A 18 7.42 8.33 -5.23
N LEU A 19 7.93 8.11 -4.01
CA LEU A 19 7.17 7.48 -2.93
C LEU A 19 5.96 8.30 -2.51
N LYS A 20 6.07 9.63 -2.39
CA LYS A 20 4.93 10.53 -2.11
C LYS A 20 3.85 10.45 -3.18
N ARG A 21 4.22 10.26 -4.45
CA ARG A 21 3.25 10.03 -5.53
C ARG A 21 2.55 8.68 -5.38
N GLU A 22 3.27 7.65 -4.97
CA GLU A 22 2.69 6.33 -4.68
C GLU A 22 1.73 6.40 -3.48
N HIS A 23 2.09 7.10 -2.40
CA HIS A 23 1.18 7.38 -1.28
C HIS A 23 -0.11 8.03 -1.75
N HIS A 24 -0.03 9.03 -2.63
CA HIS A 24 -1.23 9.67 -3.18
C HIS A 24 -2.12 8.65 -3.91
N MET A 25 -1.55 7.79 -4.75
CA MET A 25 -2.29 6.73 -5.43
C MET A 25 -2.92 5.73 -4.45
N ILE A 26 -2.21 5.37 -3.37
CA ILE A 26 -2.73 4.50 -2.31
C ILE A 26 -3.94 5.17 -1.63
N LEU A 27 -3.80 6.43 -1.23
CA LEU A 27 -4.87 7.18 -0.56
C LEU A 27 -6.11 7.36 -1.46
N GLU A 28 -5.92 7.65 -2.74
CA GLU A 28 -7.01 7.69 -3.73
C GLU A 28 -7.72 6.33 -3.83
N ARG A 29 -6.95 5.23 -3.85
CA ARG A 29 -7.53 3.88 -3.87
C ARG A 29 -8.32 3.57 -2.61
N LEU A 30 -7.84 3.95 -1.43
CA LEU A 30 -8.58 3.79 -0.18
C LEU A 30 -9.89 4.58 -0.20
N ALA A 31 -9.90 5.81 -0.72
CA ALA A 31 -11.11 6.62 -0.85
C ALA A 31 -12.13 5.99 -1.82
N MET A 32 -11.67 5.36 -2.91
CA MET A 32 -12.54 4.60 -3.81
C MET A 32 -13.16 3.38 -3.10
N ILE A 33 -12.40 2.68 -2.24
CA ILE A 33 -12.92 1.56 -1.44
C ILE A 33 -14.00 2.06 -0.46
N GLU A 34 -13.76 3.15 0.26
CA GLU A 34 -14.76 3.76 1.15
C GLU A 34 -16.05 4.15 0.40
N THR A 35 -15.91 4.69 -0.80
CA THR A 35 -17.04 5.03 -1.66
C THR A 35 -17.82 3.78 -2.08
N ALA A 36 -17.12 2.71 -2.48
CA ALA A 36 -17.73 1.45 -2.88
C ALA A 36 -18.41 0.71 -1.71
N MET A 37 -17.95 0.93 -0.47
CA MET A 37 -18.60 0.43 0.75
C MET A 37 -19.85 1.23 1.15
N SER A 38 -19.99 2.47 0.67
CA SER A 38 -21.12 3.30 1.06
C SER A 38 -22.44 2.72 0.53
N PRO A 39 -23.50 2.69 1.35
CA PRO A 39 -24.78 2.16 0.91
C PRO A 39 -25.38 3.07 -0.17
N CYS A 40 -25.27 2.68 -1.44
CA CYS A 40 -26.11 3.25 -2.48
C CYS A 40 -27.57 2.89 -2.14
N CYS A 41 -28.35 3.90 -1.73
CA CYS A 41 -29.79 3.77 -1.62
C CYS A 41 -30.35 3.27 -2.96
N SER A 42 -31.21 2.24 -2.90
CA SER A 42 -32.04 1.70 -3.99
C SER A 42 -31.47 0.50 -4.78
N GLY A 43 -32.00 -0.70 -4.48
CA GLY A 43 -32.40 -1.65 -5.53
C GLY A 43 -31.64 -2.97 -5.67
N SER A 44 -32.33 -4.09 -5.37
CA SER A 44 -32.11 -5.48 -5.83
C SER A 44 -30.73 -6.16 -5.64
N GLY A 45 -30.74 -7.50 -5.57
CA GLY A 45 -29.54 -8.32 -5.34
C GLY A 45 -28.40 -8.17 -6.37
N ALA A 46 -28.70 -7.72 -7.60
CA ALA A 46 -27.69 -7.52 -8.64
C ALA A 46 -26.71 -6.37 -8.32
N VAL A 47 -27.17 -5.32 -7.64
CA VAL A 47 -26.34 -4.18 -7.22
C VAL A 47 -25.34 -4.59 -6.14
N LYS A 48 -25.72 -5.52 -5.25
CA LYS A 48 -24.83 -6.04 -4.18
C LYS A 48 -23.68 -6.88 -4.73
N GLN A 49 -23.89 -7.64 -5.80
CA GLN A 49 -22.83 -8.44 -6.43
C GLN A 49 -21.85 -7.55 -7.20
N THR A 50 -22.36 -6.54 -7.91
CA THR A 50 -21.55 -5.54 -8.61
C THR A 50 -20.61 -4.80 -7.66
N ASN A 51 -21.08 -4.39 -6.47
CA ASN A 51 -20.23 -3.73 -5.47
C ASN A 51 -19.11 -4.64 -4.91
N ARG A 52 -19.33 -5.96 -4.79
CA ARG A 52 -18.29 -6.89 -4.33
C ARG A 52 -17.19 -7.08 -5.35
N ASP A 53 -17.55 -7.17 -6.63
CA ASP A 53 -16.58 -7.31 -7.71
C ASP A 53 -15.75 -6.03 -7.82
N THR A 54 -16.38 -4.86 -7.75
CA THR A 54 -15.67 -3.58 -7.64
C THR A 54 -14.71 -3.54 -6.45
N LEU A 55 -15.14 -3.96 -5.25
CA LEU A 55 -14.27 -3.97 -4.08
C LEU A 55 -13.06 -4.91 -4.25
N ARG A 56 -13.26 -6.07 -4.88
CA ARG A 56 -12.15 -6.98 -5.20
C ARG A 56 -11.15 -6.32 -6.14
N ASP A 57 -11.64 -5.75 -7.24
CA ASP A 57 -10.77 -5.16 -8.26
C ASP A 57 -10.00 -3.96 -7.69
N LEU A 58 -10.61 -3.21 -6.75
CA LEU A 58 -9.92 -2.16 -6.01
C LEU A 58 -8.87 -2.71 -5.01
N LEU A 59 -9.13 -3.86 -4.39
CA LEU A 59 -8.21 -4.48 -3.41
C LEU A 59 -7.02 -5.20 -4.05
N GLU A 60 -7.13 -5.63 -5.31
CA GLU A 60 -6.00 -6.20 -6.06
C GLU A 60 -4.80 -5.23 -6.13
N PHE A 61 -5.08 -3.92 -6.09
CA PHE A 61 -4.05 -2.89 -5.95
C PHE A 61 -3.17 -3.09 -4.71
N PHE A 62 -3.73 -3.57 -3.59
CA PHE A 62 -3.04 -3.73 -2.31
C PHE A 62 -2.27 -5.06 -2.19
N THR A 63 -2.54 -6.03 -3.06
CA THR A 63 -1.81 -7.31 -3.10
C THR A 63 -0.72 -7.36 -4.18
N GLY A 64 -0.72 -6.41 -5.12
CA GLY A 64 0.31 -6.31 -6.17
C GLY A 64 1.08 -4.97 -6.14
N PRO A 65 0.52 -3.88 -6.70
CA PRO A 65 1.18 -2.57 -6.75
C PRO A 65 1.73 -2.04 -5.42
N VAL A 66 1.00 -2.23 -4.31
CA VAL A 66 1.47 -1.80 -2.98
C VAL A 66 2.66 -2.62 -2.48
N ASP A 67 2.82 -3.89 -2.87
CA ASP A 67 4.01 -4.68 -2.54
C ASP A 67 5.27 -4.10 -3.20
N VAL A 68 5.14 -3.60 -4.43
CA VAL A 68 6.24 -2.90 -5.13
C VAL A 68 6.59 -1.60 -4.40
N HIS A 69 5.58 -0.84 -3.97
CA HIS A 69 5.78 0.37 -3.16
C HIS A 69 6.54 0.05 -1.86
N PHE A 70 6.08 -0.94 -1.08
CA PHE A 70 6.75 -1.36 0.15
C PHE A 70 8.20 -1.82 -0.08
N LYS A 71 8.48 -2.58 -1.16
CA LYS A 71 9.87 -2.92 -1.53
C LYS A 71 10.74 -1.69 -1.76
N ARG A 72 10.20 -0.63 -2.38
CA ARG A 72 10.92 0.63 -2.59
C ARG A 72 11.17 1.35 -1.25
N GLU A 73 10.21 1.36 -0.35
CA GLU A 73 10.39 1.92 0.99
C GLU A 73 11.39 1.15 1.83
N GLU A 74 11.35 -0.19 1.80
CA GLU A 74 12.34 -1.05 2.44
C GLU A 74 13.77 -0.72 1.95
N MET A 75 13.94 -0.44 0.65
CA MET A 75 15.22 0.04 0.13
C MET A 75 15.63 1.37 0.77
N LEU A 76 14.71 2.31 0.98
CA LEU A 76 15.01 3.58 1.65
C LEU A 76 15.41 3.33 3.12
N VAL A 77 14.62 2.53 3.84
CA VAL A 77 14.87 2.12 5.24
C VAL A 77 16.26 1.49 5.37
N ASP A 78 16.63 0.59 4.47
CA ASP A 78 17.94 -0.06 4.46
C ASP A 78 19.10 0.92 4.26
N ASN A 79 18.93 1.94 3.41
CA ASN A 79 19.98 2.94 3.23
C ASN A 79 20.10 3.85 4.46
N LEU A 80 18.97 4.18 5.11
CA LEU A 80 18.96 4.94 6.35
C LEU A 80 19.59 4.15 7.49
N ARG A 81 19.26 2.87 7.64
CA ARG A 81 19.92 1.94 8.58
C ARG A 81 21.42 1.90 8.40
N ARG A 82 21.92 1.79 7.16
CA ARG A 82 23.37 1.79 6.88
C ARG A 82 24.03 3.14 7.20
N THR A 83 23.31 4.24 7.06
CA THR A 83 23.84 5.60 7.28
C THR A 83 23.79 6.01 8.76
N LEU A 84 22.72 5.63 9.46
CA LEU A 84 22.37 6.15 10.79
C LEU A 84 22.39 5.09 11.88
N GLY A 85 22.14 3.81 11.55
CA GLY A 85 21.89 2.70 12.47
C GLY A 85 23.09 2.29 13.33
N ARG A 86 23.57 3.23 14.13
CA ARG A 86 24.60 3.05 15.15
C ARG A 86 23.96 2.75 16.51
N ASN A 87 22.76 3.26 16.75
CA ASN A 87 22.04 3.08 18.01
C ASN A 87 20.91 2.04 17.89
N ARG A 88 20.60 1.36 18.99
CA ARG A 88 19.64 0.26 19.05
C ARG A 88 18.20 0.73 18.77
N GLU A 89 17.81 1.86 19.33
CA GLU A 89 16.46 2.42 19.20
C GLU A 89 16.10 2.73 17.74
N GLU A 90 17.01 3.34 16.98
CA GLU A 90 16.79 3.63 15.56
C GLU A 90 16.63 2.34 14.74
N LYS A 91 17.38 1.29 15.07
CA LYS A 91 17.25 -0.01 14.39
C LYS A 91 15.89 -0.65 14.65
N GLU A 92 15.42 -0.60 15.90
CA GLU A 92 14.10 -1.10 16.31
C GLU A 92 12.99 -0.30 15.61
N GLN A 93 13.10 1.03 15.54
CA GLN A 93 12.15 1.86 14.82
C GLN A 93 12.11 1.55 13.31
N PHE A 94 13.27 1.37 12.67
CA PHE A 94 13.29 0.96 11.27
C PHE A 94 12.70 -0.44 11.06
N GLN A 95 12.81 -1.31 12.06
CA GLN A 95 12.25 -2.66 12.01
C GLN A 95 10.73 -2.65 12.14
N SER A 96 10.17 -1.77 12.97
CA SER A 96 8.72 -1.64 13.09
C SER A 96 8.06 -1.20 11.78
N PHE A 97 8.72 -0.39 10.94
CA PHE A 97 8.18 -0.03 9.62
C PHE A 97 8.01 -1.26 8.72
N VAL A 98 9.04 -2.11 8.65
CA VAL A 98 9.02 -3.32 7.81
C VAL A 98 7.99 -4.33 8.33
N GLU A 99 7.87 -4.46 9.65
CA GLU A 99 6.87 -5.33 10.28
C GLU A 99 5.44 -4.84 10.02
N GLU A 100 5.21 -3.53 10.09
CA GLU A 100 3.89 -2.95 9.78
C GLU A 100 3.53 -3.14 8.29
N HIS A 101 4.48 -3.03 7.37
CA HIS A 101 4.26 -3.37 5.95
C HIS A 101 3.81 -4.82 5.78
N GLN A 102 4.47 -5.76 6.47
CA GLN A 102 4.08 -7.16 6.40
C GLN A 102 2.67 -7.39 6.98
N ALA A 103 2.36 -6.76 8.12
CA ALA A 103 1.04 -6.86 8.73
C ALA A 103 -0.06 -6.29 7.81
N LEU A 104 0.21 -5.17 7.12
CA LEU A 104 -0.72 -4.59 6.14
C LEU A 104 -0.94 -5.51 4.93
N LYS A 105 0.11 -6.16 4.42
CA LYS A 105 0.01 -7.16 3.33
C LYS A 105 -0.86 -8.35 3.75
N ASP A 106 -0.66 -8.85 4.96
CA ASP A 106 -1.39 -9.99 5.51
C ASP A 106 -2.87 -9.63 5.69
N ASP A 107 -3.18 -8.46 6.26
CA ASP A 107 -4.54 -7.95 6.42
C ASP A 107 -5.24 -7.77 5.06
N ALA A 108 -4.59 -7.14 4.08
CA ALA A 108 -5.14 -6.96 2.74
C ALA A 108 -5.45 -8.31 2.06
N THR A 109 -4.53 -9.28 2.20
CA THR A 109 -4.71 -10.64 1.68
C THR A 109 -5.88 -11.36 2.37
N ALA A 110 -6.00 -11.24 3.69
CA ALA A 110 -7.08 -11.83 4.45
C ALA A 110 -8.45 -11.28 4.01
N VAL A 111 -8.58 -9.95 3.90
CA VAL A 111 -9.79 -9.29 3.39
C VAL A 111 -10.10 -9.76 1.97
N MET A 112 -9.09 -9.91 1.13
CA MET A 112 -9.27 -10.39 -0.24
C MET A 112 -9.79 -11.83 -0.29
N GLN A 113 -9.27 -12.72 0.55
CA GLN A 113 -9.76 -14.10 0.67
C GLN A 113 -11.21 -14.16 1.18
N GLN A 114 -11.60 -13.31 2.13
CA GLN A 114 -12.98 -13.24 2.60
C GLN A 114 -13.95 -12.78 1.49
N LEU A 115 -13.49 -11.90 0.61
CA LEU A 115 -14.27 -11.49 -0.56
C LEU A 115 -14.46 -12.64 -1.56
N ALA A 116 -13.44 -13.49 -1.73
CA ALA A 116 -13.48 -14.65 -2.64
C ALA A 116 -14.34 -15.81 -2.11
N ARG A 117 -14.21 -16.19 -0.82
CA ARG A 117 -14.88 -17.37 -0.24
C ARG A 117 -16.41 -17.34 -0.36
N LYS A 118 -17.01 -16.16 -0.26
CA LYS A 118 -18.47 -15.96 -0.33
C LYS A 118 -19.10 -16.23 -1.71
N ARG A 119 -18.30 -16.51 -2.76
CA ARG A 119 -18.78 -17.00 -4.07
C ARG A 119 -19.05 -18.52 -4.07
N SER A 120 -18.54 -19.27 -3.10
CA SER A 120 -18.50 -20.75 -3.12
C SER A 120 -19.69 -21.41 -2.41
N ASP A 121 -20.47 -20.67 -1.62
CA ASP A 121 -21.66 -21.19 -0.92
C ASP A 121 -22.90 -21.22 -1.84
N GLY A 122 -22.72 -21.72 -3.06
CA GLY A 122 -23.82 -22.22 -3.88
C GLY A 122 -24.04 -23.68 -3.53
N GLN A 123 -25.14 -23.97 -2.84
CA GLN A 123 -25.58 -25.28 -2.32
C GLN A 123 -24.90 -25.74 -1.02
N ASP A 124 -25.42 -25.27 0.12
CA ASP A 124 -26.12 -26.20 1.00
C ASP A 124 -27.00 -25.44 2.01
N GLY A 125 -28.20 -25.97 2.21
CA GLY A 125 -29.26 -25.31 2.96
C GLY A 125 -29.01 -25.29 4.45
N VAL A 126 -28.59 -24.13 4.97
CA VAL A 126 -29.00 -23.55 6.26
C VAL A 126 -28.82 -22.05 6.09
N GLU A 127 -29.88 -21.22 6.12
CA GLU A 127 -29.72 -19.76 6.13
C GLU A 127 -28.84 -19.32 7.32
N PRO A 128 -27.64 -18.74 7.12
CA PRO A 128 -26.79 -18.37 8.24
C PRO A 128 -26.45 -16.88 8.19
N LYS A 129 -26.84 -16.10 9.22
CA LYS A 129 -26.14 -14.87 9.66
C LYS A 129 -25.58 -13.92 8.57
N ALA A 130 -26.22 -13.80 7.41
CA ALA A 130 -25.63 -13.15 6.23
C ALA A 130 -25.31 -11.65 6.47
N CYS A 131 -26.10 -11.03 7.36
CA CYS A 131 -25.92 -9.64 7.81
C CYS A 131 -24.67 -9.46 8.70
N GLY A 132 -24.34 -10.45 9.54
CA GLY A 132 -23.17 -10.39 10.43
C GLY A 132 -21.83 -10.46 9.68
N GLY A 133 -21.75 -11.31 8.65
CA GLY A 133 -20.53 -11.44 7.85
C GLY A 133 -20.27 -10.25 6.90
N LEU A 134 -21.30 -9.50 6.50
CA LEU A 134 -21.08 -8.26 5.72
C LEU A 134 -20.61 -7.13 6.63
N ARG A 135 -21.20 -6.98 7.83
CA ARG A 135 -20.78 -5.99 8.82
C ARG A 135 -19.33 -6.19 9.25
N ALA A 136 -18.95 -7.44 9.54
CA ALA A 136 -17.57 -7.78 9.89
C ALA A 136 -16.57 -7.38 8.78
N LEU A 137 -16.89 -7.69 7.52
CA LEU A 137 -16.05 -7.31 6.38
C LEU A 137 -15.92 -5.79 6.22
N THR A 138 -17.02 -5.05 6.38
CA THR A 138 -17.00 -3.59 6.36
C THR A 138 -16.15 -3.02 7.49
N ASP A 139 -16.24 -3.57 8.70
CA ASP A 139 -15.43 -3.14 9.84
C ASP A 139 -13.94 -3.43 9.62
N GLU A 140 -13.60 -4.58 9.05
CA GLU A 140 -12.22 -4.94 8.67
C GLU A 140 -11.66 -4.00 7.61
N LEU A 141 -12.42 -3.68 6.57
CA LEU A 141 -12.02 -2.71 5.56
C LEU A 141 -11.76 -1.33 6.15
N HIS A 142 -12.65 -0.83 7.03
CA HIS A 142 -12.41 0.44 7.73
C HIS A 142 -11.14 0.41 8.59
N ARG A 143 -10.85 -0.71 9.27
CA ARG A 143 -9.60 -0.86 10.03
C ARG A 143 -8.38 -0.83 9.12
N LEU A 144 -8.43 -1.54 7.99
CA LEU A 144 -7.34 -1.57 7.00
C LEU A 144 -7.08 -0.17 6.43
N ILE A 145 -8.14 0.54 6.03
CA ILE A 145 -8.06 1.92 5.53
C ILE A 145 -7.42 2.84 6.56
N ARG A 146 -7.84 2.74 7.83
CA ARG A 146 -7.28 3.56 8.90
C ARG A 146 -5.79 3.26 9.10
N ARG A 147 -5.38 1.98 9.19
CA ARG A 147 -3.96 1.61 9.36
C ARG A 147 -3.10 2.12 8.21
N TYR A 148 -3.52 1.97 6.95
CA TYR A 148 -2.76 2.52 5.83
C TYR A 148 -2.57 4.05 5.93
N ARG A 149 -3.62 4.79 6.31
CA ARG A 149 -3.53 6.25 6.48
C ARG A 149 -2.58 6.63 7.61
N GLU A 150 -2.66 5.94 8.74
CA GLU A 150 -1.79 6.14 9.89
C GLU A 150 -0.33 5.85 9.53
N GLN A 151 -0.09 4.75 8.80
CA GLN A 151 1.23 4.33 8.35
C GLN A 151 1.85 5.34 7.38
N ILE A 152 1.12 5.74 6.32
CA ILE A 152 1.58 6.74 5.36
C ILE A 152 1.93 8.06 6.07
N ALA A 153 1.08 8.51 7.01
CA ALA A 153 1.35 9.71 7.78
C ALA A 153 2.61 9.57 8.67
N CYS A 154 2.84 8.39 9.22
CA CYS A 154 4.02 8.07 10.02
C CYS A 154 5.29 8.09 9.16
N GLU A 155 5.28 7.44 8.00
CA GLU A 155 6.38 7.39 7.03
C GLU A 155 6.76 8.79 6.55
N GLU A 156 5.79 9.60 6.14
CA GLU A 156 6.08 10.95 5.66
C GLU A 156 6.68 11.83 6.76
N ARG A 157 6.16 11.74 7.99
CA ARG A 157 6.61 12.56 9.12
C ARG A 157 7.97 12.14 9.66
N LEU A 158 8.28 10.85 9.64
CA LEU A 158 9.47 10.30 10.28
C LEU A 158 10.49 9.83 9.23
N LEU A 159 10.12 8.87 8.40
CA LEU A 159 11.03 8.23 7.46
C LEU A 159 11.48 9.21 6.36
N PHE A 160 10.56 9.93 5.74
CA PHE A 160 10.89 10.84 4.63
C PHE A 160 11.60 12.09 5.15
N ALA A 161 11.15 12.66 6.27
CA ALA A 161 11.85 13.76 6.92
C ALA A 161 13.30 13.37 7.26
N LEU A 162 13.51 12.17 7.80
CA LEU A 162 14.86 11.68 8.11
C LEU A 162 15.69 11.49 6.83
N ALA A 163 15.10 10.96 5.76
CA ALA A 163 15.74 10.85 4.46
C ALA A 163 16.16 12.20 3.88
N GLU A 164 15.31 13.21 3.95
CA GLU A 164 15.61 14.58 3.50
C GLU A 164 16.78 15.18 4.29
N MET A 165 16.80 14.96 5.61
CA MET A 165 17.84 15.51 6.50
C MET A 165 19.18 14.78 6.40
N ARG A 166 19.19 13.48 6.10
CA ARG A 166 20.38 12.62 6.30
C ARG A 166 20.98 12.08 5.01
N LEU A 167 20.22 12.00 3.91
CA LEU A 167 20.71 11.48 2.65
C LEU A 167 21.23 12.58 1.74
N THR A 168 22.44 12.39 1.22
CA THR A 168 23.00 13.27 0.20
C THR A 168 22.24 13.14 -1.12
N ALA A 169 22.38 14.13 -2.00
CA ALA A 169 21.84 14.06 -3.35
C ALA A 169 22.32 12.79 -4.09
N ASP A 170 23.60 12.43 -3.95
CA ASP A 170 24.14 11.21 -4.57
C ASP A 170 23.54 9.92 -4.02
N GLN A 171 23.32 9.84 -2.72
CA GLN A 171 22.64 8.70 -2.11
C GLN A 171 21.20 8.58 -2.64
N ARG A 172 20.46 9.70 -2.69
CA ARG A 172 19.09 9.73 -3.24
C ARG A 172 19.06 9.31 -4.71
N ARG A 173 20.02 9.77 -5.52
CA ARG A 173 20.16 9.34 -6.93
C ARG A 173 20.34 7.83 -7.07
N ARG A 174 21.25 7.23 -6.29
CA ARG A 174 21.49 5.78 -6.31
C ARG A 174 20.30 4.97 -5.81
N ILE A 175 19.56 5.49 -4.83
CA ILE A 175 18.32 4.86 -4.34
C ILE A 175 17.26 4.88 -5.43
N SER A 176 17.01 6.04 -6.05
CA SER A 176 16.06 6.18 -7.14
C SER A 176 16.32 5.22 -8.30
N GLN A 177 17.58 5.11 -8.74
CA GLN A 177 17.96 4.16 -9.80
C GLN A 177 17.63 2.70 -9.46
N ARG A 178 17.77 2.30 -8.19
CA ARG A 178 17.39 0.95 -7.73
C ARG A 178 15.88 0.78 -7.62
N MET A 179 15.17 1.79 -7.11
CA MET A 179 13.70 1.75 -7.00
C MET A 179 13.02 1.56 -8.36
N LEU A 180 13.57 2.15 -9.42
CA LEU A 180 13.06 2.02 -10.79
C LEU A 180 13.31 0.64 -11.43
N GLN A 181 14.09 -0.23 -10.78
CA GLN A 181 14.38 -1.59 -11.25
C GLN A 181 13.53 -2.66 -10.54
N VAL A 182 12.70 -2.26 -9.58
CA VAL A 182 11.70 -3.10 -8.90
C VAL A 182 10.39 -3.05 -9.65
#